data_AF-A0A7S2LY78-F1
#
_entry.id   AF-A0A7S2LY78-F1
#
_cell.length_a   1.000
_cell.length_b   1.000
_cell.length_c   1.000
_cell.angle_alpha   90.00
_cell.angle_beta   90.00
_cell.angle_gamma   90.00
#
_symmetry.space_group_name_H-M   'P 1'
#
loop_
_entity.id
_entity.type
_entity.pdbx_description
1 polymer ?
#
loop_
_entity_poly.entity_id
_entity_poly.type
_entity_poly.pdbx_seq_one_letter_code
_entity_poly.pdbx_strand_id
1 'polypeptide(L)'
;KGGGGGWQQQQQQQLLKQKSDAERQLMAQKQQEALQKVRAEEEARRKNREELLKKNREVMMAKKKAEDEKRKQLAALGATRAAIQKVRLATPENFEQLKLEVDALMTAELSKLGPDAANALFAEAEKHLEFARQRVGQMKDQQRRLDQRKQEVERRRKAAAEDAADPTAPPKIDVPMAAVGIVIGKSGSTLKRIVSETGCQIDIPQRGWSADGMVAIKLQGVAKQRRLAAEAIHLVVDGASPEDVTARTAGALVVPHGLRHAGREEWLAWRLVAVEHTYGPKATLNKTSVRFDVKDTAYAEDLSAERAALREAAEAAIAEAQALSEETVMAKADHEPTDERLAEALGPLGQRYGVLARGLPAEEDGVPVLVLGPPDAARDAAALLWARFVQGRSVAAVLQPPGRVQMMSEMMAKDFDKDLRALEEECEVEVTQSDLSLWLSARNDEIVGQGRWTVYEMLQFYMPEDFLLLEGLRTAGLEQLRQDPELRALSLAAEGGAALHAAEGAAWLCGKPVARGPLERRIRALAGDPVAKADAAGEAKPAVAATS
;
A
#
# COMPACT_ATOMS: atom_id res chain seq x y z
N LYS A 1 56.61 -42.19 177.96
CA LYS A 1 57.96 -41.99 177.37
C LYS A 1 57.93 -42.56 175.95
N GLY A 2 57.77 -41.84 174.84
CA GLY A 2 57.73 -40.41 174.57
C GLY A 2 58.26 -40.20 173.16
N GLY A 3 57.44 -39.65 172.25
CA GLY A 3 57.88 -39.01 171.00
C GLY A 3 58.02 -39.92 169.77
N GLY A 4 57.26 -39.62 168.71
CA GLY A 4 57.53 -40.16 167.37
C GLY A 4 56.33 -40.27 166.42
N GLY A 5 55.09 -40.07 166.90
CA GLY A 5 53.84 -40.20 166.12
C GLY A 5 53.52 -39.11 165.10
N GLY A 6 54.49 -38.27 164.71
CA GLY A 6 54.26 -37.17 163.74
C GLY A 6 54.73 -37.44 162.31
N TRP A 7 55.75 -38.29 162.13
CA TRP A 7 56.41 -38.45 160.82
C TRP A 7 55.63 -39.31 159.83
N GLN A 8 54.92 -40.35 160.31
CA GLN A 8 54.17 -41.26 159.44
C GLN A 8 52.87 -40.62 158.90
N GLN A 9 52.25 -39.72 159.65
CA GLN A 9 51.03 -39.01 159.23
C GLN A 9 51.35 -37.88 158.23
N GLN A 10 52.54 -37.27 158.33
CA GLN A 10 53.01 -36.24 157.41
C GLN A 10 53.43 -36.83 156.05
N GLN A 11 54.04 -38.02 156.03
CA GLN A 11 54.34 -38.76 154.80
C GLN A 11 53.08 -39.17 154.03
N GLN A 12 52.04 -39.61 154.74
CA GLN A 12 50.78 -40.03 154.13
C GLN A 12 50.00 -38.84 153.54
N GLN A 13 50.03 -37.67 154.21
CA GLN A 13 49.47 -36.43 153.65
C GLN A 13 50.25 -35.91 152.44
N GLN A 14 51.59 -36.01 152.42
CA GLN A 14 52.39 -35.64 151.24
C GLN A 14 52.09 -36.53 150.04
N LEU A 15 51.96 -37.85 150.22
CA LEU A 15 51.58 -38.79 149.17
C LEU A 15 50.17 -38.54 148.62
N LEU A 16 49.20 -38.22 149.48
CA LEU A 16 47.84 -37.84 149.07
C LEU A 16 47.83 -36.51 148.30
N LYS A 17 48.65 -35.53 148.70
CA LYS A 17 48.78 -34.25 147.99
C LYS A 17 49.44 -34.44 146.62
N GLN A 18 50.51 -35.23 146.54
CA GLN A 18 51.15 -35.59 145.27
C GLN A 18 50.22 -36.37 144.34
N LYS A 19 49.41 -37.31 144.86
CA LYS A 19 48.38 -37.99 144.06
C LYS A 19 47.30 -37.02 143.56
N SER A 20 46.79 -36.14 144.41
CA SER A 20 45.80 -35.13 144.03
C SER A 20 46.34 -34.16 142.97
N ASP A 21 47.59 -33.70 143.12
CA ASP A 21 48.20 -32.78 142.16
C ASP A 21 48.52 -33.48 140.83
N ALA A 22 48.94 -34.75 140.86
CA ALA A 22 49.13 -35.57 139.65
C ALA A 22 47.79 -35.85 138.93
N GLU A 23 46.71 -36.12 139.67
CA GLU A 23 45.37 -36.30 139.10
C GLU A 23 44.83 -35.00 138.48
N ARG A 24 45.07 -33.85 139.11
CA ARG A 24 44.72 -32.53 138.55
C ARG A 24 45.53 -32.22 137.28
N GLN A 25 46.83 -32.55 137.26
CA GLN A 25 47.66 -32.39 136.06
C GLN A 25 47.21 -33.31 134.92
N LEU A 26 46.90 -34.57 135.21
CA LEU A 26 46.40 -35.53 134.22
C LEU A 26 45.03 -35.11 133.66
N MET A 27 44.13 -34.61 134.51
CA MET A 27 42.83 -34.06 134.08
C MET A 27 42.97 -32.80 133.24
N ALA A 28 43.88 -31.89 133.62
CA ALA A 28 44.18 -30.70 132.83
C ALA A 28 44.77 -31.06 131.45
N GLN A 29 45.67 -32.05 131.40
CA GLN A 29 46.28 -32.53 130.17
C GLN A 29 45.25 -33.22 129.26
N LYS A 30 44.37 -34.06 129.82
CA LYS A 30 43.25 -34.67 129.08
C LYS A 30 42.23 -33.63 128.59
N GLN A 31 41.94 -32.59 129.38
CA GLN A 31 41.09 -31.48 128.93
C GLN A 31 41.75 -30.68 127.80
N GLN A 32 43.06 -30.45 127.85
CA GLN A 32 43.81 -29.77 126.80
C GLN A 32 43.84 -30.58 125.49
N GLU A 33 44.08 -31.89 125.56
CA GLU A 33 44.02 -32.78 124.39
C GLU A 33 42.62 -32.87 123.79
N ALA A 34 41.57 -32.93 124.62
CA ALA A 34 40.18 -32.94 124.15
C ALA A 34 39.83 -31.62 123.41
N LEU A 35 40.23 -30.48 123.96
CA LEU A 35 40.06 -29.17 123.32
C LEU A 35 40.85 -29.04 122.02
N GLN A 36 42.06 -29.58 121.95
CA GLN A 36 42.86 -29.59 120.71
C GLN A 36 42.23 -30.49 119.63
N LYS A 37 41.71 -31.67 120.00
CA LYS A 37 40.99 -32.54 119.07
C LYS A 37 39.74 -31.87 118.50
N VAL A 38 38.92 -31.24 119.34
CA VAL A 38 37.70 -30.53 118.89
C VAL A 38 38.05 -29.38 117.93
N ARG A 39 39.09 -28.58 118.24
CA ARG A 39 39.55 -27.51 117.34
C ARG A 39 40.07 -28.04 116.01
N ALA A 40 40.83 -29.12 116.01
CA ALA A 40 41.34 -29.75 114.79
C ALA A 40 40.20 -30.34 113.92
N GLU A 41 39.18 -30.95 114.55
CA GLU A 41 37.98 -31.46 113.87
C GLU A 41 37.13 -30.34 113.28
N GLU A 42 36.97 -29.21 113.98
CA GLU A 42 36.27 -28.03 113.49
C GLU A 42 37.01 -27.37 112.31
N GLU A 43 38.34 -27.24 112.36
CA GLU A 43 39.13 -26.71 111.24
C GLU A 43 39.10 -27.63 110.01
N ALA A 44 39.16 -28.95 110.21
CA ALA A 44 39.04 -29.92 109.12
C ALA A 44 37.65 -29.86 108.47
N ARG A 45 36.58 -29.76 109.28
CA ARG A 45 35.21 -29.54 108.78
C ARG A 45 35.07 -28.21 108.04
N ARG A 46 35.71 -27.13 108.52
CA ARG A 46 35.69 -25.82 107.85
C ARG A 46 36.36 -25.90 106.48
N LYS A 47 37.56 -26.49 106.39
CA LYS A 47 38.28 -26.66 105.12
C LYS A 47 37.51 -27.52 104.11
N ASN A 48 36.98 -28.68 104.54
CA ASN A 48 36.16 -29.51 103.66
C ASN A 48 34.89 -28.81 103.17
N ARG A 49 34.25 -27.99 104.02
CA ARG A 49 33.06 -27.22 103.63
C ARG A 49 33.40 -26.11 102.63
N GLU A 50 34.51 -25.41 102.81
CA GLU A 50 34.99 -24.40 101.86
C GLU A 50 35.38 -25.01 100.51
N GLU A 51 36.05 -26.17 100.52
CA GLU A 51 36.46 -26.86 99.28
C GLU A 51 35.25 -27.40 98.50
N LEU A 52 34.26 -27.95 99.20
CA LEU A 52 32.99 -28.38 98.61
C LEU A 52 32.20 -27.21 98.02
N LEU A 53 32.16 -26.07 98.71
CA LEU A 53 31.52 -24.85 98.21
C LEU A 53 32.24 -24.32 96.96
N LYS A 54 33.56 -24.40 96.91
CA LYS A 54 34.36 -23.99 95.74
C LYS A 54 34.09 -24.89 94.53
N LYS A 55 34.12 -26.22 94.69
CA LYS A 55 33.75 -27.18 93.64
C LYS A 55 32.32 -26.99 93.15
N ASN A 56 31.36 -26.78 94.05
CA ASN A 56 29.97 -26.53 93.67
C ASN A 56 29.80 -25.21 92.91
N ARG A 57 30.56 -24.16 93.27
CA ARG A 57 30.58 -22.89 92.52
C ARG A 57 31.15 -23.06 91.12
N GLU A 58 32.24 -23.80 90.96
CA GLU A 58 32.85 -24.06 89.65
C GLU A 58 31.91 -24.86 88.74
N VAL A 59 31.26 -25.91 89.27
CA VAL A 59 30.27 -26.70 88.53
C VAL A 59 29.05 -25.85 88.14
N MET A 60 28.53 -25.01 89.05
CA MET A 60 27.41 -24.11 88.74
C MET A 60 27.77 -23.07 87.67
N MET A 61 28.97 -22.49 87.72
CA MET A 61 29.43 -21.53 86.73
C MET A 61 29.68 -22.18 85.37
N ALA A 62 30.21 -23.40 85.34
CA ALA A 62 30.37 -24.19 84.11
C ALA A 62 29.01 -24.58 83.51
N LYS A 63 28.05 -25.01 84.34
CA LYS A 63 26.69 -25.33 83.91
C LYS A 63 25.96 -24.11 83.37
N LYS A 64 26.06 -22.96 84.05
CA LYS A 64 25.45 -21.70 83.61
C LYS A 64 26.08 -21.17 82.31
N LYS A 65 27.41 -21.26 82.15
CA LYS A 65 28.07 -20.93 80.88
C LYS A 65 27.60 -21.85 79.75
N ALA A 66 27.56 -23.17 79.96
CA ALA A 66 27.10 -24.12 78.95
C ALA A 66 25.61 -23.93 78.58
N GLU A 67 24.77 -23.55 79.55
CA GLU A 67 23.35 -23.26 79.33
C GLU A 67 23.16 -21.93 78.58
N ASP A 68 23.93 -20.88 78.89
CA ASP A 68 23.95 -19.62 78.13
C ASP A 68 24.50 -19.81 76.70
N GLU A 69 25.51 -20.68 76.51
CA GLU A 69 26.04 -21.05 75.19
C GLU A 69 24.97 -21.75 74.35
N LYS A 70 24.26 -22.74 74.93
CA LYS A 70 23.13 -23.43 74.27
C LYS A 70 21.97 -22.49 73.99
N ARG A 71 21.66 -21.56 74.89
CA ARG A 71 20.59 -20.56 74.71
C ARG A 71 20.91 -19.61 73.56
N LYS A 72 22.18 -19.18 73.42
CA LYS A 72 22.64 -18.36 72.30
C LYS A 72 22.60 -19.12 70.97
N GLN A 73 22.95 -20.40 70.95
CA GLN A 73 22.85 -21.26 69.76
C GLN A 73 21.39 -21.45 69.29
N LEU A 74 20.45 -21.69 70.23
CA LEU A 74 19.03 -21.83 69.90
C LEU A 74 18.38 -20.50 69.45
N ALA A 75 18.83 -19.36 69.98
CA ALA A 75 18.36 -18.05 69.55
C ALA A 75 18.81 -17.69 68.11
N ALA A 76 20.03 -18.07 67.73
CA ALA A 76 20.57 -17.81 66.39
C ALA A 76 19.80 -18.58 65.29
N LEU A 77 19.43 -19.84 65.57
CA LEU A 77 18.56 -20.65 64.69
C LEU A 77 17.15 -20.05 64.49
N GLY A 78 16.64 -19.32 65.49
CA GLY A 78 15.36 -18.63 65.41
C GLY A 78 15.35 -17.46 64.41
N ALA A 79 16.47 -16.75 64.28
CA ALA A 79 16.59 -15.61 63.36
C ALA A 79 16.55 -16.05 61.89
N THR A 80 17.29 -17.10 61.53
CA THR A 80 17.32 -17.64 60.16
C THR A 80 15.96 -18.20 59.75
N ARG A 81 15.28 -18.93 60.64
CA ARG A 81 13.91 -19.39 60.39
C ARG A 81 12.90 -18.25 60.23
N ALA A 82 13.04 -17.17 60.98
CA ALA A 82 12.19 -15.99 60.82
C ALA A 82 12.41 -15.31 59.46
N ALA A 83 13.65 -15.22 58.98
CA ALA A 83 13.95 -14.70 57.64
C ALA A 83 13.38 -15.59 56.53
N ILE A 84 13.51 -16.92 56.64
CA ILE A 84 12.90 -17.89 55.72
C ILE A 84 11.36 -17.70 55.64
N GLN A 85 10.70 -17.46 56.77
CA GLN A 85 9.24 -17.19 56.77
C GLN A 85 8.88 -15.87 56.08
N LYS A 86 9.74 -14.83 56.13
CA LYS A 86 9.51 -13.56 55.41
C LYS A 86 9.62 -13.75 53.90
N VAL A 87 10.60 -14.52 53.42
CA VAL A 87 10.77 -14.82 51.98
C VAL A 87 9.50 -15.46 51.39
N ARG A 88 8.82 -16.32 52.14
CA ARG A 88 7.58 -16.99 51.71
C ARG A 88 6.44 -16.03 51.35
N LEU A 89 6.46 -14.81 51.90
CA LEU A 89 5.48 -13.75 51.65
C LEU A 89 6.03 -12.64 50.74
N ALA A 90 7.14 -12.86 50.05
CA ALA A 90 7.76 -11.87 49.19
C ALA A 90 6.86 -11.45 48.01
N THR A 91 6.92 -10.15 47.69
CA THR A 91 6.40 -9.54 46.47
C THR A 91 7.49 -9.46 45.40
N PRO A 92 7.15 -9.21 44.12
CA PRO A 92 8.13 -9.12 43.05
C PRO A 92 9.25 -8.08 43.26
N GLU A 93 8.98 -7.04 44.05
CA GLU A 93 9.87 -5.92 44.32
C GLU A 93 10.84 -6.19 45.47
N ASN A 94 10.44 -7.01 46.46
CA ASN A 94 11.23 -7.26 47.68
C ASN A 94 11.89 -8.64 47.73
N PHE A 95 11.59 -9.53 46.77
CA PHE A 95 12.08 -10.91 46.75
C PHE A 95 13.61 -11.03 46.70
N GLU A 96 14.28 -10.25 45.85
CA GLU A 96 15.75 -10.30 45.72
C GLU A 96 16.45 -9.85 47.02
N GLN A 97 15.92 -8.83 47.69
CA GLN A 97 16.45 -8.35 48.96
C GLN A 97 16.28 -9.38 50.07
N LEU A 98 15.09 -9.99 50.18
CA LEU A 98 14.80 -11.02 51.19
C LEU A 98 15.60 -12.32 50.95
N LYS A 99 15.88 -12.66 49.69
CA LYS A 99 16.75 -13.78 49.33
C LYS A 99 18.19 -13.54 49.82
N LEU A 100 18.74 -12.36 49.56
CA LEU A 100 20.08 -11.98 50.02
C LEU A 100 20.18 -11.98 51.56
N GLU A 101 19.13 -11.56 52.26
CA GLU A 101 19.05 -11.61 53.73
C GLU A 101 19.14 -13.06 54.24
N VAL A 102 18.41 -13.99 53.62
CA VAL A 102 18.46 -15.42 53.98
C VAL A 102 19.83 -16.02 53.67
N ASP A 103 20.40 -15.77 52.50
CA ASP A 103 21.72 -16.30 52.10
C ASP A 103 22.84 -15.82 53.05
N ALA A 104 22.80 -14.55 53.46
CA ALA A 104 23.76 -13.97 54.40
C ALA A 104 23.65 -14.57 55.81
N LEU A 105 22.42 -14.72 56.31
CA LEU A 105 22.17 -15.34 57.62
C LEU A 105 22.54 -16.83 57.62
N MET A 106 22.28 -17.54 56.53
CA MET A 106 22.70 -18.94 56.38
C MET A 106 24.22 -19.06 56.42
N THR A 107 24.94 -18.26 55.64
CA THR A 107 26.41 -18.27 55.59
C THR A 107 27.04 -18.04 56.97
N ALA A 108 26.49 -17.12 57.75
CA ALA A 108 26.96 -16.81 59.10
C ALA A 108 26.73 -17.96 60.11
N GLU A 109 25.66 -18.74 59.92
CA GLU A 109 25.24 -19.79 60.86
C GLU A 109 25.84 -21.17 60.55
N LEU A 110 26.33 -21.40 59.32
CA LEU A 110 26.93 -22.67 58.91
C LEU A 110 28.18 -23.06 59.71
N SER A 111 28.98 -22.08 60.12
CA SER A 111 30.19 -22.31 60.91
C SER A 111 29.92 -22.81 62.34
N LYS A 112 28.66 -22.73 62.81
CA LYS A 112 28.27 -23.00 64.20
C LYS A 112 27.43 -24.28 64.37
N LEU A 113 27.10 -24.97 63.28
CA LEU A 113 26.16 -26.10 63.26
C LEU A 113 26.86 -27.44 62.94
N GLY A 114 26.33 -28.53 63.47
CA GLY A 114 26.70 -29.88 63.04
C GLY A 114 26.16 -30.20 61.63
N PRO A 115 26.79 -31.13 60.90
CA PRO A 115 26.48 -31.40 59.49
C PRO A 115 25.00 -31.73 59.22
N ASP A 116 24.35 -32.50 60.10
CA ASP A 116 22.94 -32.88 59.94
C ASP A 116 21.98 -31.70 60.12
N ALA A 117 22.27 -30.82 61.08
CA ALA A 117 21.43 -29.65 61.35
C ALA A 117 21.58 -28.57 60.26
N ALA A 118 22.78 -28.42 59.70
CA ALA A 118 23.04 -27.54 58.56
C ALA A 118 22.25 -28.02 57.31
N ASN A 119 22.32 -29.31 56.99
CA ASN A 119 21.59 -29.89 55.85
C ASN A 119 20.07 -29.72 55.95
N ALA A 120 19.49 -29.91 57.15
CA ALA A 120 18.07 -29.71 57.37
C ALA A 120 17.63 -28.24 57.17
N LEU A 121 18.45 -27.29 57.63
CA LEU A 121 18.16 -25.86 57.47
C LEU A 121 18.29 -25.40 56.02
N PHE A 122 19.27 -25.93 55.26
CA PHE A 122 19.39 -25.70 53.83
C PHE A 122 18.16 -26.19 53.06
N ALA A 123 17.75 -27.43 53.30
CA ALA A 123 16.58 -28.00 52.63
C ALA A 123 15.29 -27.21 52.93
N GLU A 124 15.14 -26.71 54.16
CA GLU A 124 14.02 -25.85 54.55
C GLU A 124 14.08 -24.49 53.81
N ALA A 125 15.24 -23.84 53.78
CA ALA A 125 15.43 -22.55 53.12
C ALA A 125 15.23 -22.62 51.60
N GLU A 126 15.83 -23.63 50.94
CA GLU A 126 15.70 -23.84 49.48
C GLU A 126 14.24 -24.05 49.08
N LYS A 127 13.52 -24.91 49.80
CA LYS A 127 12.10 -25.18 49.53
C LYS A 127 11.25 -23.90 49.61
N HIS A 128 11.51 -23.04 50.59
CA HIS A 128 10.77 -21.80 50.76
C HIS A 128 11.16 -20.72 49.75
N LEU A 129 12.44 -20.64 49.38
CA LEU A 129 12.93 -19.78 48.31
C LEU A 129 12.35 -20.16 46.96
N GLU A 130 12.29 -21.46 46.64
CA GLU A 130 11.71 -21.96 45.39
C GLU A 130 10.20 -21.66 45.31
N PHE A 131 9.47 -21.90 46.39
CA PHE A 131 8.05 -21.56 46.47
C PHE A 131 7.79 -20.05 46.26
N ALA A 132 8.58 -19.19 46.92
CA ALA A 132 8.49 -17.74 46.76
C ALA A 132 8.84 -17.30 45.31
N ARG A 133 9.86 -17.92 44.71
CA ARG A 133 10.28 -17.66 43.32
C ARG A 133 9.17 -17.99 42.32
N GLN A 134 8.53 -19.15 42.46
CA GLN A 134 7.40 -19.56 41.61
C GLN A 134 6.22 -18.58 41.74
N ARG A 135 5.85 -18.21 42.96
CA ARG A 135 4.76 -17.27 43.22
C ARG A 135 5.05 -15.87 42.66
N VAL A 136 6.26 -15.35 42.84
CA VAL A 136 6.70 -14.07 42.28
C VAL A 136 6.71 -14.12 40.75
N GLY A 137 7.14 -15.23 40.15
CA GLY A 137 7.05 -15.47 38.72
C GLY A 137 5.60 -15.38 38.20
N GLN A 138 4.67 -16.10 38.85
CA GLN A 138 3.25 -16.04 38.51
C GLN A 138 2.66 -14.63 38.63
N MET A 139 3.04 -13.86 39.66
CA MET A 139 2.59 -12.47 39.83
C MET A 139 3.13 -11.55 38.74
N LYS A 140 4.41 -11.68 38.34
CA LYS A 140 5.01 -10.92 37.23
C LYS A 140 4.34 -11.25 35.89
N ASP A 141 4.05 -12.52 35.63
CA ASP A 141 3.38 -12.96 34.41
C ASP A 141 1.93 -12.47 34.33
N GLN A 142 1.21 -12.49 35.45
CA GLN A 142 -0.15 -11.96 35.54
C GLN A 142 -0.17 -10.44 35.27
N GLN A 143 0.78 -9.69 35.84
CA GLN A 143 0.92 -8.26 35.61
C GLN A 143 1.25 -7.94 34.14
N ARG A 144 2.20 -8.67 33.55
CA ARG A 144 2.57 -8.52 32.13
C ARG A 144 1.39 -8.75 31.18
N ARG A 145 0.54 -9.74 31.45
CA ARG A 145 -0.68 -10.01 30.64
C ARG A 145 -1.71 -8.89 30.75
N LEU A 146 -1.89 -8.33 31.94
CA LEU A 146 -2.81 -7.20 32.15
C LEU A 146 -2.29 -5.93 31.46
N ASP A 147 -0.99 -5.66 31.54
CA ASP A 147 -0.37 -4.50 30.89
C ASP A 147 -0.40 -4.63 29.36
N GLN A 148 -0.15 -5.82 28.80
CA GLN A 148 -0.32 -6.09 27.37
C GLN A 148 -1.77 -5.88 26.89
N ARG A 149 -2.76 -6.35 27.66
CA ARG A 149 -4.18 -6.11 27.34
C ARG A 149 -4.55 -4.64 27.40
N LYS A 150 -4.06 -3.89 28.40
CA LYS A 150 -4.28 -2.45 28.50
C LYS A 150 -3.67 -1.70 27.33
N GLN A 151 -2.42 -2.01 26.98
CA GLN A 151 -1.74 -1.41 25.83
C GLN A 151 -2.45 -1.70 24.50
N GLU A 152 -2.96 -2.91 24.29
CA GLU A 152 -3.72 -3.25 23.08
C GLU A 152 -5.06 -2.49 23.02
N VAL A 153 -5.77 -2.36 24.14
CA VAL A 153 -7.02 -1.58 24.21
C VAL A 153 -6.75 -0.08 23.98
N GLU A 154 -5.70 0.46 24.58
CA GLU A 154 -5.29 1.86 24.36
C GLU A 154 -4.86 2.10 22.92
N ARG A 155 -4.10 1.17 22.32
CA ARG A 155 -3.71 1.24 20.90
C ARG A 155 -4.94 1.23 19.99
N ARG A 156 -5.92 0.37 20.25
CA ARG A 156 -7.19 0.35 19.50
C ARG A 156 -8.02 1.61 19.70
N ARG A 157 -8.07 2.16 20.92
CA ARG A 157 -8.76 3.43 21.19
C ARG A 157 -8.07 4.60 20.50
N LYS A 158 -6.74 4.65 20.52
CA LYS A 158 -5.96 5.69 19.86
C LYS A 158 -6.10 5.60 18.34
N ALA A 159 -6.00 4.40 17.76
CA ALA A 159 -6.24 4.19 16.33
C ALA A 159 -7.67 4.55 15.92
N ALA A 160 -8.68 4.21 16.73
CA ALA A 160 -10.07 4.59 16.45
C ALA A 160 -10.32 6.10 16.61
N ALA A 161 -9.62 6.76 17.55
CA ALA A 161 -9.71 8.21 17.73
C ALA A 161 -9.00 8.96 16.59
N GLU A 162 -7.86 8.47 16.12
CA GLU A 162 -7.15 9.00 14.95
C GLU A 162 -8.00 8.80 13.67
N ASP A 163 -8.58 7.62 13.46
CA ASP A 163 -9.49 7.34 12.34
C ASP A 163 -10.75 8.21 12.37
N ALA A 164 -11.30 8.51 13.56
CA ALA A 164 -12.45 9.39 13.72
C ALA A 164 -12.12 10.89 13.61
N ALA A 165 -10.86 11.27 13.83
CA ALA A 165 -10.38 12.65 13.76
C ALA A 165 -9.93 13.07 12.37
N ASP A 166 -9.80 12.13 11.42
CA ASP A 166 -9.46 12.42 10.02
C ASP A 166 -10.56 13.29 9.38
N PRO A 167 -10.28 14.58 9.09
CA PRO A 167 -11.25 15.49 8.48
C PRO A 167 -11.65 15.07 7.07
N THR A 168 -10.85 14.22 6.40
CA THR A 168 -11.14 13.72 5.06
C THR A 168 -12.07 12.51 5.07
N ALA A 169 -12.33 11.90 6.24
CA ALA A 169 -13.17 10.71 6.39
C ALA A 169 -14.34 10.93 7.38
N PRO A 170 -15.23 11.91 7.13
CA PRO A 170 -16.25 12.31 8.09
C PRO A 170 -17.25 11.17 8.38
N PRO A 171 -17.68 10.96 9.64
CA PRO A 171 -18.68 9.96 9.98
C PRO A 171 -20.10 10.36 9.59
N LYS A 172 -20.31 11.62 9.19
CA LYS A 172 -21.58 12.17 8.73
C LYS A 172 -21.33 13.19 7.63
N ILE A 173 -22.22 13.23 6.65
CA ILE A 173 -22.24 14.26 5.60
C ILE A 173 -23.63 14.87 5.50
N ASP A 174 -23.70 16.16 5.27
CA ASP A 174 -24.97 16.87 5.08
C ASP A 174 -25.24 17.05 3.60
N VAL A 175 -26.42 16.62 3.16
CA VAL A 175 -26.84 16.64 1.75
C VAL A 175 -28.18 17.37 1.63
N PRO A 176 -28.37 18.27 0.64
CA PRO A 176 -29.66 18.92 0.40
C PRO A 176 -30.78 17.90 0.20
N MET A 177 -31.97 18.14 0.79
CA MET A 177 -33.11 17.22 0.67
C MET A 177 -33.47 16.88 -0.78
N ALA A 178 -33.33 17.86 -1.69
CA ALA A 178 -33.58 17.68 -3.11
C ALA A 178 -32.65 16.65 -3.79
N ALA A 179 -31.41 16.51 -3.31
CA ALA A 179 -30.41 15.60 -3.88
C ALA A 179 -30.48 14.17 -3.31
N VAL A 180 -31.13 13.97 -2.16
CA VAL A 180 -31.25 12.64 -1.51
C VAL A 180 -31.86 11.60 -2.45
N GLY A 181 -32.88 11.97 -3.23
CA GLY A 181 -33.50 11.07 -4.20
C GLY A 181 -32.54 10.58 -5.29
N ILE A 182 -31.61 11.43 -5.73
CA ILE A 182 -30.61 11.13 -6.74
C ILE A 182 -29.53 10.21 -6.16
N VAL A 183 -29.09 10.48 -4.92
CA VAL A 183 -28.14 9.65 -4.18
C VAL A 183 -28.68 8.23 -3.95
N ILE A 184 -29.98 8.10 -3.65
CA ILE A 184 -30.64 6.78 -3.52
C ILE A 184 -30.73 6.09 -4.89
N GLY A 185 -31.17 6.82 -5.91
CA GLY A 185 -31.42 6.31 -7.26
C GLY A 185 -32.70 5.48 -7.38
N LYS A 186 -33.10 5.15 -8.62
CA LYS A 186 -34.30 4.33 -8.88
C LYS A 186 -34.17 2.97 -8.19
N SER A 187 -35.13 2.61 -7.34
CA SER A 187 -35.11 1.38 -6.53
C SER A 187 -33.87 1.21 -5.62
N GLY A 188 -33.20 2.32 -5.27
CA GLY A 188 -31.98 2.28 -4.45
C GLY A 188 -30.74 1.81 -5.20
N SER A 189 -30.75 1.75 -6.52
CA SER A 189 -29.65 1.18 -7.33
C SER A 189 -28.32 1.90 -7.11
N THR A 190 -28.34 3.24 -7.07
CA THR A 190 -27.16 4.07 -6.89
C THR A 190 -26.54 3.85 -5.52
N LEU A 191 -27.35 3.98 -4.47
CA LEU A 191 -26.89 3.78 -3.09
C LEU A 191 -26.32 2.37 -2.87
N LYS A 192 -27.00 1.34 -3.37
CA LYS A 192 -26.52 -0.05 -3.28
C LYS A 192 -25.16 -0.23 -3.96
N ARG A 193 -24.96 0.42 -5.10
CA ARG A 193 -23.69 0.37 -5.83
C ARG A 193 -22.60 1.12 -5.07
N ILE A 194 -22.86 2.34 -4.58
CA ILE A 194 -21.90 3.08 -3.74
C ILE A 194 -21.51 2.25 -2.50
N VAL A 195 -22.47 1.64 -1.80
CA VAL A 195 -22.21 0.75 -0.65
C VAL A 195 -21.35 -0.45 -1.07
N SER A 196 -21.66 -1.10 -2.19
CA SER A 196 -20.91 -2.25 -2.70
C SER A 196 -19.47 -1.90 -3.06
N GLU A 197 -19.24 -0.80 -3.76
CA GLU A 197 -17.91 -0.41 -4.25
C GLU A 197 -17.04 0.22 -3.15
N THR A 198 -17.62 1.03 -2.26
CA THR A 198 -16.87 1.67 -1.17
C THR A 198 -16.68 0.73 0.02
N GLY A 199 -17.53 -0.29 0.18
CA GLY A 199 -17.63 -1.09 1.41
C GLY A 199 -18.10 -0.31 2.64
N CYS A 200 -18.54 0.95 2.48
CA CYS A 200 -19.07 1.78 3.55
C CYS A 200 -20.54 1.42 3.80
N GLN A 201 -20.91 1.30 5.08
CA GLN A 201 -22.30 1.21 5.48
C GLN A 201 -22.89 2.62 5.58
N ILE A 202 -23.91 2.89 4.75
CA ILE A 202 -24.52 4.22 4.58
C ILE A 202 -25.95 4.17 5.11
N ASP A 203 -26.26 4.97 6.12
CA ASP A 203 -27.59 5.08 6.73
C ASP A 203 -28.17 6.48 6.46
N ILE A 204 -29.24 6.52 5.67
CA ILE A 204 -29.96 7.74 5.32
C ILE A 204 -31.21 7.82 6.22
N PRO A 205 -31.30 8.77 7.16
CA PRO A 205 -32.42 8.86 8.07
C PRO A 205 -33.73 9.17 7.31
N GLN A 206 -34.77 8.38 7.56
CA GLN A 206 -36.09 8.59 6.95
C GLN A 206 -36.89 9.73 7.58
N ARG A 207 -36.53 10.16 8.80
CA ARG A 207 -37.17 11.25 9.57
C ARG A 207 -36.11 11.98 10.40
N GLY A 208 -36.21 13.31 10.48
CA GLY A 208 -35.27 14.16 11.23
C GLY A 208 -34.53 15.17 10.36
N TRP A 209 -35.25 15.85 9.46
CA TRP A 209 -34.69 16.92 8.63
C TRP A 209 -34.35 18.13 9.49
N SER A 210 -33.19 18.73 9.22
CA SER A 210 -32.85 20.03 9.82
C SER A 210 -33.79 21.10 9.26
N ALA A 211 -34.08 22.14 10.05
CA ALA A 211 -34.90 23.28 9.61
C ALA A 211 -34.36 23.95 8.33
N ASP A 212 -33.06 23.76 8.06
CA ASP A 212 -32.30 24.31 6.94
C ASP A 212 -32.44 23.49 5.63
N GLY A 213 -33.28 22.44 5.60
CA GLY A 213 -33.52 21.64 4.39
C GLY A 213 -32.39 20.65 4.03
N MET A 214 -31.47 20.39 4.95
CA MET A 214 -30.37 19.42 4.82
C MET A 214 -30.70 18.10 5.53
N VAL A 215 -30.14 17.01 5.02
CA VAL A 215 -30.26 15.65 5.56
C VAL A 215 -28.87 15.11 5.91
N ALA A 216 -28.68 14.77 7.19
CA ALA A 216 -27.42 14.21 7.69
C ALA A 216 -27.35 12.70 7.43
N ILE A 217 -26.56 12.29 6.44
CA ILE A 217 -26.30 10.88 6.11
C ILE A 217 -25.18 10.36 7.02
N LYS A 218 -25.37 9.21 7.65
CA LYS A 218 -24.35 8.57 8.50
C LYS A 218 -23.51 7.60 7.68
N LEU A 219 -22.19 7.69 7.83
CA LEU A 219 -21.20 6.84 7.19
C LEU A 219 -20.48 5.99 8.24
N GLN A 220 -20.51 4.67 8.06
CA GLN A 220 -19.88 3.69 8.96
C GLN A 220 -18.89 2.82 8.17
N GLY A 221 -17.74 2.52 8.77
CA GLY A 221 -16.64 1.81 8.13
C GLY A 221 -15.29 2.38 8.57
N VAL A 222 -14.20 1.87 8.01
CA VAL A 222 -12.85 2.45 8.21
C VAL A 222 -12.73 3.81 7.52
N ALA A 223 -11.81 4.69 7.93
CA ALA A 223 -11.67 6.04 7.36
C ALA A 223 -11.64 6.05 5.83
N LYS A 224 -10.88 5.14 5.21
CA LYS A 224 -10.83 5.00 3.74
C LYS A 224 -12.22 4.78 3.10
N GLN A 225 -13.05 3.92 3.68
CA GLN A 225 -14.38 3.62 3.15
C GLN A 225 -15.31 4.84 3.29
N ARG A 226 -15.25 5.53 4.43
CA ARG A 226 -16.05 6.75 4.67
C ARG A 226 -15.65 7.88 3.75
N ARG A 227 -14.35 8.10 3.54
CA ARG A 227 -13.81 9.09 2.60
C ARG A 227 -14.33 8.86 1.18
N LEU A 228 -14.21 7.63 0.67
CA LEU A 228 -14.69 7.27 -0.67
C LEU A 228 -16.21 7.42 -0.82
N ALA A 229 -16.97 7.03 0.20
CA ALA A 229 -18.42 7.19 0.21
C ALA A 229 -18.85 8.66 0.28
N ALA A 230 -18.18 9.48 1.09
CA ALA A 230 -18.42 10.91 1.18
C ALA A 230 -18.14 11.60 -0.17
N GLU A 231 -16.98 11.34 -0.78
CA GLU A 231 -16.62 11.89 -2.10
C GLU A 231 -17.64 11.48 -3.17
N ALA A 232 -18.00 10.19 -3.22
CA ALA A 232 -18.99 9.69 -4.16
C ALA A 232 -20.34 10.40 -4.01
N ILE A 233 -20.82 10.58 -2.77
CA ILE A 233 -22.10 11.25 -2.52
C ILE A 233 -22.01 12.73 -2.93
N HIS A 234 -20.95 13.44 -2.58
CA HIS A 234 -20.77 14.84 -2.98
C HIS A 234 -20.77 15.00 -4.51
N LEU A 235 -20.04 14.15 -5.24
CA LEU A 235 -20.04 14.20 -6.70
C LEU A 235 -21.43 13.98 -7.31
N VAL A 236 -22.22 13.04 -6.79
CA VAL A 236 -23.61 12.82 -7.25
C VAL A 236 -24.49 14.03 -6.94
N VAL A 237 -24.30 14.66 -5.77
CA VAL A 237 -25.04 15.87 -5.36
C VAL A 237 -24.69 17.05 -6.28
N ASP A 238 -23.43 17.16 -6.70
CA ASP A 238 -22.94 18.18 -7.64
C ASP A 238 -23.39 17.94 -9.09
N GLY A 239 -24.17 16.88 -9.34
CA GLY A 239 -24.76 16.58 -10.64
C GLY A 239 -23.93 15.65 -11.52
N ALA A 240 -22.86 15.04 -10.98
CA ALA A 240 -22.15 13.99 -11.71
C ALA A 240 -23.05 12.77 -11.93
N SER A 241 -22.84 12.08 -13.06
CA SER A 241 -23.58 10.85 -13.33
C SER A 241 -23.31 9.81 -12.23
N PRO A 242 -24.35 9.22 -11.60
CA PRO A 242 -24.16 8.15 -10.62
C PRO A 242 -23.34 6.97 -11.15
N GLU A 243 -23.46 6.68 -12.44
CA GLU A 243 -22.71 5.61 -13.10
C GLU A 243 -21.21 5.94 -13.14
N ASP A 244 -20.87 7.18 -13.50
CA ASP A 244 -19.50 7.69 -13.55
C ASP A 244 -18.85 7.71 -12.17
N VAL A 245 -19.60 8.15 -11.16
CA VAL A 245 -19.13 8.14 -9.77
C VAL A 245 -18.82 6.72 -9.33
N THR A 246 -19.73 5.78 -9.57
CA THR A 246 -19.51 4.38 -9.18
C THR A 246 -18.35 3.74 -9.95
N ALA A 247 -18.17 4.08 -11.22
CA ALA A 247 -17.02 3.64 -12.01
C ALA A 247 -15.71 4.17 -11.45
N ARG A 248 -15.66 5.46 -11.06
CA ARG A 248 -14.49 6.06 -10.38
C ARG A 248 -14.17 5.36 -9.07
N THR A 249 -15.19 5.08 -8.25
CA THR A 249 -15.04 4.33 -7.00
C THR A 249 -14.51 2.91 -7.24
N ALA A 250 -14.92 2.26 -8.33
CA ALA A 250 -14.39 0.97 -8.77
C ALA A 250 -12.98 1.05 -9.41
N GLY A 251 -12.37 2.24 -9.49
CA GLY A 251 -11.02 2.45 -9.99
C GLY A 251 -10.94 2.89 -11.45
N ALA A 252 -12.05 2.95 -12.19
CA ALA A 252 -12.07 3.38 -13.58
C ALA A 252 -11.61 4.84 -13.73
N LEU A 253 -10.97 5.16 -14.85
CA LEU A 253 -10.69 6.54 -15.23
C LEU A 253 -11.94 7.08 -15.95
N VAL A 254 -12.51 8.15 -15.43
CA VAL A 254 -13.66 8.82 -16.05
C VAL A 254 -13.29 10.26 -16.38
N VAL A 255 -13.51 10.65 -17.63
CA VAL A 255 -13.21 11.96 -18.19
C VAL A 255 -14.50 12.56 -18.78
N PRO A 256 -15.04 13.66 -18.23
CA PRO A 256 -16.25 14.29 -18.76
C PRO A 256 -15.99 14.95 -20.12
N HIS A 257 -16.91 14.85 -21.07
CA HIS A 257 -16.73 15.42 -22.43
C HIS A 257 -17.67 16.57 -22.79
N GLY A 258 -18.84 16.68 -22.15
CA GLY A 258 -19.81 17.77 -22.38
C GLY A 258 -20.39 17.89 -23.81
N LEU A 259 -19.99 17.02 -24.75
CA LEU A 259 -20.55 16.91 -26.10
C LEU A 259 -22.09 16.74 -26.06
N ARG A 260 -22.77 17.40 -27.00
CA ARG A 260 -24.24 17.34 -27.19
C ARG A 260 -24.63 17.04 -28.64
N HIS A 261 -23.67 16.63 -29.46
CA HIS A 261 -23.83 16.43 -30.90
C HIS A 261 -23.43 15.00 -31.27
N ALA A 262 -24.38 14.23 -31.81
CA ALA A 262 -24.19 12.81 -32.10
C ALA A 262 -22.99 12.55 -33.02
N GLY A 263 -22.77 13.38 -34.04
CA GLY A 263 -21.60 13.22 -34.92
C GLY A 263 -20.26 13.46 -34.22
N ARG A 264 -20.22 14.31 -33.18
CA ARG A 264 -18.98 14.54 -32.41
C ARG A 264 -18.70 13.38 -31.46
N GLU A 265 -19.76 12.75 -30.94
CA GLU A 265 -19.66 11.51 -30.17
C GLU A 265 -19.16 10.36 -31.05
N GLU A 266 -19.69 10.23 -32.27
CA GLU A 266 -19.24 9.24 -33.26
C GLU A 266 -17.77 9.43 -33.64
N TRP A 267 -17.36 10.68 -33.91
CA TRP A 267 -15.97 11.01 -34.18
C TRP A 267 -15.06 10.73 -32.98
N LEU A 268 -15.49 11.09 -31.77
CA LEU A 268 -14.75 10.79 -30.54
C LEU A 268 -14.57 9.28 -30.34
N ALA A 269 -15.62 8.48 -30.55
CA ALA A 269 -15.54 7.03 -30.49
C ALA A 269 -14.53 6.48 -31.52
N TRP A 270 -14.54 7.01 -32.75
CA TRP A 270 -13.56 6.66 -33.77
C TRP A 270 -12.13 6.98 -33.35
N ARG A 271 -11.90 8.16 -32.75
CA ARG A 271 -10.60 8.65 -32.28
C ARG A 271 -10.07 7.88 -31.09
N LEU A 272 -10.95 7.44 -30.19
CA LEU A 272 -10.62 6.69 -28.98
C LEU A 272 -10.03 5.30 -29.27
N VAL A 273 -10.33 4.68 -30.41
CA VAL A 273 -9.72 3.39 -30.80
C VAL A 273 -8.18 3.46 -30.83
N ALA A 274 -7.61 4.58 -31.27
CA ALA A 274 -6.16 4.77 -31.21
C ALA A 274 -5.63 4.93 -29.79
N VAL A 275 -6.41 5.57 -28.90
CA VAL A 275 -6.08 5.72 -27.47
C VAL A 275 -6.11 4.34 -26.80
N GLU A 276 -7.14 3.52 -27.07
CA GLU A 276 -7.25 2.15 -26.56
C GLU A 276 -6.06 1.29 -26.98
N HIS A 277 -5.66 1.35 -28.25
CA HIS A 277 -4.50 0.60 -28.75
C HIS A 277 -3.19 1.07 -28.10
N THR A 278 -3.01 2.38 -27.92
CA THR A 278 -1.77 2.98 -27.41
C THR A 278 -1.58 2.68 -25.92
N TYR A 279 -2.65 2.77 -25.12
CA TYR A 279 -2.55 2.66 -23.66
C TYR A 279 -3.04 1.32 -23.12
N GLY A 280 -3.92 0.61 -23.83
CA GLY A 280 -4.44 -0.71 -23.47
C GLY A 280 -5.87 -0.75 -22.93
N PRO A 281 -6.28 0.11 -21.95
CA PRO A 281 -7.64 0.14 -21.44
C PRO A 281 -8.68 0.43 -22.52
N LYS A 282 -9.79 -0.32 -22.47
CA LYS A 282 -10.96 -0.06 -23.33
C LYS A 282 -11.69 1.19 -22.90
N ALA A 283 -12.10 1.99 -23.88
CA ALA A 283 -12.93 3.16 -23.70
C ALA A 283 -14.41 2.77 -23.82
N THR A 284 -15.24 3.37 -22.98
CA THR A 284 -16.70 3.34 -23.09
C THR A 284 -17.18 4.77 -23.12
N LEU A 285 -17.82 5.16 -24.22
CA LEU A 285 -18.42 6.49 -24.37
C LEU A 285 -19.83 6.47 -23.80
N ASN A 286 -20.03 7.18 -22.69
CA ASN A 286 -21.33 7.49 -22.12
C ASN A 286 -21.86 8.80 -22.71
N LYS A 287 -23.06 9.22 -22.31
CA LYS A 287 -23.66 10.50 -22.77
C LYS A 287 -22.92 11.75 -22.30
N THR A 288 -22.14 11.66 -21.22
CA THR A 288 -21.51 12.83 -20.57
C THR A 288 -20.02 12.64 -20.33
N SER A 289 -19.49 11.44 -20.53
CA SER A 289 -18.13 11.08 -20.15
C SER A 289 -17.57 9.93 -20.99
N VAL A 290 -16.25 9.88 -21.06
CA VAL A 290 -15.49 8.73 -21.53
C VAL A 290 -14.97 7.99 -20.30
N ARG A 291 -15.23 6.69 -20.23
CA ARG A 291 -14.74 5.80 -19.18
C ARG A 291 -13.68 4.86 -19.73
N PHE A 292 -12.60 4.67 -18.99
CA PHE A 292 -11.60 3.63 -19.26
C PHE A 292 -11.55 2.62 -18.12
N ASP A 293 -11.67 1.34 -18.47
CA ASP A 293 -11.53 0.23 -17.52
C ASP A 293 -10.05 -0.07 -17.27
N VAL A 294 -9.47 0.65 -16.32
CA VAL A 294 -8.07 0.50 -15.91
C VAL A 294 -7.96 -0.71 -14.97
N LYS A 295 -7.11 -1.68 -15.30
CA LYS A 295 -6.87 -2.88 -14.48
C LYS A 295 -6.02 -2.63 -13.23
N ASP A 296 -5.55 -1.40 -13.04
CA ASP A 296 -4.71 -1.02 -11.91
C ASP A 296 -5.58 -0.58 -10.72
N THR A 297 -5.49 -1.35 -9.63
CA THR A 297 -6.17 -1.15 -8.36
C THR A 297 -5.50 -0.11 -7.46
N ALA A 298 -4.43 0.55 -7.92
CA ALA A 298 -3.81 1.66 -7.18
C ALA A 298 -4.80 2.83 -7.08
N TYR A 299 -5.45 2.94 -5.93
CA TYR A 299 -6.38 4.02 -5.59
C TYR A 299 -5.64 5.35 -5.48
N ALA A 300 -6.29 6.39 -6.01
CA ALA A 300 -5.78 7.75 -6.15
C ALA A 300 -5.12 8.33 -4.89
N GLU A 301 -3.85 8.68 -5.05
CA GLU A 301 -3.21 9.93 -4.57
C GLU A 301 -1.90 10.19 -5.35
N ASP A 302 -1.31 9.16 -5.97
CA ASP A 302 -0.35 9.28 -7.07
C ASP A 302 -0.94 8.63 -8.32
N LEU A 303 -1.43 9.42 -9.28
CA LEU A 303 -1.74 8.86 -10.61
C LEU A 303 -0.44 8.25 -11.14
N SER A 304 -0.42 6.95 -11.45
CA SER A 304 0.69 6.38 -12.20
C SER A 304 0.91 7.23 -13.46
N ALA A 305 2.16 7.40 -13.89
CA ALA A 305 2.47 8.19 -15.08
C ALA A 305 1.64 7.74 -16.30
N GLU A 306 1.37 6.44 -16.39
CA GLU A 306 0.50 5.83 -17.40
C GLU A 306 -0.97 6.31 -17.31
N ARG A 307 -1.56 6.35 -16.10
CA ARG A 307 -2.93 6.83 -15.91
C ARG A 307 -3.06 8.32 -16.17
N ALA A 308 -2.04 9.11 -15.84
CA ALA A 308 -1.98 10.54 -16.16
C ALA A 308 -1.90 10.76 -17.68
N ALA A 309 -1.01 10.04 -18.37
CA ALA A 309 -0.88 10.13 -19.83
C ALA A 309 -2.15 9.66 -20.56
N LEU A 310 -2.82 8.61 -20.07
CA LEU A 310 -4.11 8.17 -20.62
C LEU A 310 -5.19 9.24 -20.45
N ARG A 311 -5.25 9.89 -19.28
CA ARG A 311 -6.17 11.02 -19.03
C ARG A 311 -5.91 12.15 -20.02
N GLU A 312 -4.65 12.56 -20.16
CA GLU A 312 -4.25 13.63 -21.08
C GLU A 312 -4.64 13.31 -22.52
N ALA A 313 -4.39 12.07 -22.98
CA ALA A 313 -4.78 11.63 -24.31
C ALA A 313 -6.30 11.63 -24.53
N ALA A 314 -7.07 11.24 -23.51
CA ALA A 314 -8.53 11.29 -23.56
C ALA A 314 -9.06 12.73 -23.58
N GLU A 315 -8.50 13.62 -22.76
CA GLU A 315 -8.84 15.04 -22.71
C GLU A 315 -8.50 15.74 -24.04
N ALA A 316 -7.36 15.39 -24.66
CA ALA A 316 -6.98 15.86 -25.99
C ALA A 316 -7.98 15.39 -27.07
N ALA A 317 -8.35 14.10 -27.09
CA ALA A 317 -9.35 13.58 -28.03
C ALA A 317 -10.72 14.26 -27.85
N ILE A 318 -11.12 14.55 -26.62
CA ILE A 318 -12.35 15.30 -26.31
C ILE A 318 -12.26 16.73 -26.83
N ALA A 319 -11.14 17.41 -26.62
CA ALA A 319 -10.92 18.76 -27.13
C ALA A 319 -10.95 18.81 -28.66
N GLU A 320 -10.32 17.83 -29.33
CA GLU A 320 -10.41 17.65 -30.78
C GLU A 320 -11.87 17.47 -31.23
N ALA A 321 -12.64 16.61 -30.56
CA ALA A 321 -14.06 16.39 -30.85
C ALA A 321 -14.93 17.66 -30.63
N GLN A 322 -14.58 18.50 -29.65
CA GLN A 322 -15.23 19.78 -29.41
C GLN A 322 -14.86 20.84 -30.47
N ALA A 323 -13.68 20.74 -31.07
CA ALA A 323 -13.19 21.67 -32.08
C ALA A 323 -13.59 21.33 -33.52
N LEU A 324 -14.31 20.22 -33.75
CA LEU A 324 -14.76 19.82 -35.09
C LEU A 324 -15.62 20.92 -35.75
N SER A 325 -15.34 21.17 -37.03
CA SER A 325 -16.14 22.05 -37.89
C SER A 325 -17.23 21.24 -38.57
N GLU A 326 -18.36 21.89 -38.79
CA GLU A 326 -19.48 21.37 -39.56
C GLU A 326 -19.61 22.20 -40.83
N GLU A 327 -19.51 21.54 -41.98
CA GLU A 327 -19.71 22.13 -43.31
C GLU A 327 -20.96 21.52 -43.95
N THR A 328 -21.57 22.25 -44.89
CA THR A 328 -22.76 21.77 -45.61
C THR A 328 -22.57 21.90 -47.12
N VAL A 329 -22.86 20.82 -47.85
CA VAL A 329 -22.82 20.79 -49.32
C VAL A 329 -24.21 20.45 -49.86
N MET A 330 -24.75 21.29 -50.74
CA MET A 330 -26.05 21.05 -51.38
C MET A 330 -25.88 20.17 -52.62
N ALA A 331 -25.99 18.85 -52.46
CA ALA A 331 -25.89 17.89 -53.56
C ALA A 331 -27.10 17.99 -54.51
N LYS A 332 -26.88 17.83 -55.82
CA LYS A 332 -27.98 17.76 -56.79
C LYS A 332 -28.69 16.41 -56.67
N ALA A 333 -30.01 16.40 -56.86
CA ALA A 333 -30.83 15.18 -56.83
C ALA A 333 -30.34 14.11 -57.83
N ASP A 334 -29.89 14.53 -59.02
CA ASP A 334 -29.35 13.63 -60.05
C ASP A 334 -28.06 12.92 -59.61
N HIS A 335 -27.36 13.46 -58.61
CA HIS A 335 -26.15 12.91 -58.03
C HIS A 335 -26.40 12.50 -56.59
N GLU A 336 -27.41 11.66 -56.36
CA GLU A 336 -27.84 11.28 -55.00
C GLU A 336 -26.66 10.85 -54.09
N PRO A 337 -26.45 11.53 -52.94
CA PRO A 337 -25.30 11.32 -52.07
C PRO A 337 -25.56 10.18 -51.07
N THR A 338 -25.57 8.94 -51.56
CA THR A 338 -25.71 7.76 -50.69
C THR A 338 -24.50 7.59 -49.78
N ASP A 339 -24.68 6.96 -48.61
CA ASP A 339 -23.60 6.75 -47.63
C ASP A 339 -22.37 6.04 -48.23
N GLU A 340 -22.57 5.08 -49.13
CA GLU A 340 -21.48 4.39 -49.84
C GLU A 340 -20.67 5.34 -50.73
N ARG A 341 -21.35 6.20 -51.50
CA ARG A 341 -20.70 7.16 -52.40
C ARG A 341 -20.00 8.28 -51.61
N LEU A 342 -20.56 8.68 -50.47
CA LEU A 342 -19.92 9.62 -49.55
C LEU A 342 -18.62 9.03 -48.98
N ALA A 343 -18.68 7.78 -48.49
CA ALA A 343 -17.53 7.09 -47.94
C ALA A 343 -16.43 6.86 -48.98
N GLU A 344 -16.80 6.55 -50.22
CA GLU A 344 -15.86 6.40 -51.34
C GLU A 344 -15.14 7.72 -51.64
N ALA A 345 -15.89 8.82 -51.79
CA ALA A 345 -15.32 10.15 -52.10
C ALA A 345 -14.39 10.67 -51.00
N LEU A 346 -14.68 10.35 -49.73
CA LEU A 346 -13.90 10.83 -48.59
C LEU A 346 -12.78 9.88 -48.13
N GLY A 347 -12.67 8.69 -48.72
CA GLY A 347 -11.88 7.56 -48.20
C GLY A 347 -10.58 7.94 -47.47
N PRO A 348 -9.63 8.64 -48.11
CA PRO A 348 -8.37 9.03 -47.47
C PRO A 348 -8.54 10.00 -46.28
N LEU A 349 -9.41 11.01 -46.40
CA LEU A 349 -9.68 11.98 -45.33
C LEU A 349 -10.45 11.34 -44.17
N GLY A 350 -11.40 10.46 -44.46
CA GLY A 350 -12.10 9.65 -43.45
C GLY A 350 -11.16 8.71 -42.69
N GLN A 351 -10.23 8.07 -43.39
CA GLN A 351 -9.24 7.17 -42.78
C GLN A 351 -8.22 7.90 -41.91
N ARG A 352 -7.76 9.09 -42.32
CA ARG A 352 -6.71 9.85 -41.61
C ARG A 352 -7.26 10.78 -40.54
N TYR A 353 -8.35 11.49 -40.80
CA TYR A 353 -8.88 12.56 -39.95
C TYR A 353 -10.25 12.24 -39.35
N GLY A 354 -10.82 11.07 -39.69
CA GLY A 354 -12.12 10.65 -39.18
C GLY A 354 -13.28 11.47 -39.73
N VAL A 355 -13.11 12.14 -40.87
CA VAL A 355 -14.20 12.96 -41.45
C VAL A 355 -15.44 12.10 -41.68
N LEU A 356 -16.56 12.58 -41.16
CA LEU A 356 -17.88 11.97 -41.30
C LEU A 356 -18.70 12.80 -42.28
N ALA A 357 -19.47 12.14 -43.14
CA ALA A 357 -20.48 12.81 -43.97
C ALA A 357 -21.79 12.04 -43.95
N ARG A 358 -22.90 12.77 -44.01
CA ARG A 358 -24.25 12.19 -44.04
C ARG A 358 -25.18 13.03 -44.91
N GLY A 359 -25.90 12.37 -45.81
CA GLY A 359 -27.02 12.96 -46.52
C GLY A 359 -28.22 13.17 -45.59
N LEU A 360 -28.80 14.37 -45.61
CA LEU A 360 -30.05 14.70 -44.94
C LEU A 360 -31.25 14.46 -45.88
N PRO A 361 -32.50 14.48 -45.37
CA PRO A 361 -33.67 14.42 -46.22
C PRO A 361 -33.62 15.51 -47.31
N ALA A 362 -34.02 15.13 -48.53
CA ALA A 362 -34.02 16.04 -49.67
C ALA A 362 -34.91 17.27 -49.43
N GLU A 363 -34.44 18.42 -49.89
CA GLU A 363 -35.13 19.72 -49.92
C GLU A 363 -35.44 20.13 -51.37
N GLU A 364 -36.13 21.25 -51.58
CA GLU A 364 -36.51 21.73 -52.93
C GLU A 364 -35.29 21.95 -53.84
N ASP A 365 -34.17 22.40 -53.27
CA ASP A 365 -32.95 22.78 -54.01
C ASP A 365 -31.90 21.65 -54.10
N GLY A 366 -32.16 20.48 -53.51
CA GLY A 366 -31.23 19.34 -53.52
C GLY A 366 -31.19 18.55 -52.22
N VAL A 367 -30.17 17.73 -52.06
CA VAL A 367 -29.93 16.92 -50.85
C VAL A 367 -28.83 17.58 -50.02
N PRO A 368 -29.11 18.11 -48.82
CA PRO A 368 -28.06 18.65 -47.97
C PRO A 368 -27.17 17.53 -47.46
N VAL A 369 -25.85 17.69 -47.60
CA VAL A 369 -24.85 16.78 -47.05
C VAL A 369 -24.11 17.50 -45.95
N LEU A 370 -24.25 17.01 -44.72
CA LEU A 370 -23.46 17.50 -43.58
C LEU A 370 -22.10 16.80 -43.57
N VAL A 371 -21.05 17.59 -43.39
CA VAL A 371 -19.67 17.12 -43.24
C VAL A 371 -19.17 17.56 -41.88
N LEU A 372 -18.67 16.61 -41.08
CA LEU A 372 -18.15 16.87 -39.75
C LEU A 372 -16.74 16.31 -39.63
N GLY A 373 -15.79 17.13 -39.20
CA GLY A 373 -14.40 16.72 -39.02
C GLY A 373 -13.51 17.84 -38.51
N PRO A 374 -12.19 17.59 -38.36
CA PRO A 374 -11.23 18.65 -38.07
C PRO A 374 -11.34 19.78 -39.10
N PRO A 375 -11.22 21.07 -38.74
CA PRO A 375 -11.63 22.19 -39.59
C PRO A 375 -11.08 22.16 -41.04
N ASP A 376 -9.78 21.96 -41.21
CA ASP A 376 -9.18 21.91 -42.55
C ASP A 376 -9.57 20.65 -43.32
N ALA A 377 -9.70 19.50 -42.63
CA ALA A 377 -10.14 18.25 -43.24
C ALA A 377 -11.63 18.29 -43.65
N ALA A 378 -12.47 18.96 -42.86
CA ALA A 378 -13.89 19.17 -43.17
C ALA A 378 -14.06 20.09 -44.38
N ARG A 379 -13.23 21.14 -44.51
CA ARG A 379 -13.21 22.03 -45.68
C ARG A 379 -12.80 21.29 -46.95
N ASP A 380 -11.71 20.51 -46.88
CA ASP A 380 -11.25 19.70 -48.01
C ASP A 380 -12.29 18.65 -48.43
N ALA A 381 -12.91 17.99 -47.45
CA ALA A 381 -14.00 17.05 -47.68
C ALA A 381 -15.22 17.73 -48.32
N ALA A 382 -15.63 18.91 -47.86
CA ALA A 382 -16.72 19.65 -48.47
C ALA A 382 -16.42 20.02 -49.93
N ALA A 383 -15.17 20.41 -50.26
CA ALA A 383 -14.76 20.69 -51.63
C ALA A 383 -14.83 19.45 -52.54
N LEU A 384 -14.33 18.31 -52.06
CA LEU A 384 -14.43 17.01 -52.75
C LEU A 384 -15.89 16.63 -53.02
N LEU A 385 -16.75 16.72 -52.00
CA LEU A 385 -18.16 16.40 -52.13
C LEU A 385 -18.88 17.38 -53.05
N TRP A 386 -18.49 18.65 -53.06
CA TRP A 386 -19.04 19.64 -53.97
C TRP A 386 -18.71 19.29 -55.43
N ALA A 387 -17.46 18.97 -55.74
CA ALA A 387 -17.07 18.52 -57.07
C ALA A 387 -17.81 17.23 -57.46
N ARG A 388 -17.93 16.25 -56.55
CA ARG A 388 -18.63 14.98 -56.82
C ARG A 388 -20.13 15.16 -57.07
N PHE A 389 -20.82 15.83 -56.15
CA PHE A 389 -22.28 15.79 -56.06
C PHE A 389 -22.97 17.05 -56.57
N VAL A 390 -22.25 18.17 -56.73
CA VAL A 390 -22.80 19.39 -57.33
C VAL A 390 -22.37 19.51 -58.79
N GLN A 391 -21.11 19.24 -59.09
CA GLN A 391 -20.61 19.28 -60.47
C GLN A 391 -20.77 17.96 -61.23
N GLY A 392 -21.00 16.84 -60.53
CA GLY A 392 -21.12 15.52 -61.17
C GLY A 392 -19.78 14.95 -61.63
N ARG A 393 -18.67 15.47 -61.10
CA ARG A 393 -17.32 14.99 -61.44
C ARG A 393 -16.98 13.75 -60.64
N SER A 394 -15.98 13.02 -61.08
CA SER A 394 -15.28 12.03 -60.26
C SER A 394 -14.18 12.73 -59.45
N VAL A 395 -13.84 12.21 -58.28
CA VAL A 395 -12.87 12.85 -57.38
C VAL A 395 -11.94 11.85 -56.70
N ALA A 396 -10.75 12.29 -56.33
CA ALA A 396 -9.83 11.54 -55.47
C ALA A 396 -8.98 12.48 -54.61
N ALA A 397 -8.40 11.95 -53.54
CA ALA A 397 -7.47 12.66 -52.68
C ALA A 397 -6.16 11.88 -52.49
N VAL A 398 -5.06 12.61 -52.57
CA VAL A 398 -3.70 12.15 -52.24
C VAL A 398 -3.29 12.82 -50.93
N LEU A 399 -3.15 12.03 -49.86
CA LEU A 399 -2.78 12.57 -48.56
C LEU A 399 -1.33 13.06 -48.55
N GLN A 400 -1.08 14.12 -47.79
CA GLN A 400 0.26 14.56 -47.45
C GLN A 400 0.38 14.81 -45.94
N PRO A 401 1.60 14.81 -45.38
CA PRO A 401 1.81 15.36 -44.05
C PRO A 401 1.42 16.86 -44.11
N PRO A 402 0.78 17.41 -43.06
CA PRO A 402 0.28 18.78 -43.10
C PRO A 402 1.31 19.81 -43.57
N GLY A 403 1.03 20.50 -44.67
CA GLY A 403 1.83 21.56 -45.27
C GLY A 403 3.10 21.09 -45.99
N ARG A 404 3.35 19.78 -46.13
CA ARG A 404 4.66 19.29 -46.55
C ARG A 404 5.03 19.68 -47.98
N VAL A 405 4.09 19.57 -48.91
CA VAL A 405 4.28 19.98 -50.32
C VAL A 405 4.46 21.50 -50.39
N GLN A 406 3.77 22.27 -49.55
CA GLN A 406 3.93 23.72 -49.46
C GLN A 406 5.30 24.14 -48.89
N MET A 407 6.02 23.25 -48.20
CA MET A 407 7.38 23.47 -47.70
C MET A 407 8.48 23.15 -48.72
N MET A 408 8.14 22.87 -49.98
CA MET A 408 9.12 22.77 -51.07
C MET A 408 10.00 24.03 -51.15
N SER A 409 11.25 23.85 -51.58
CA SER A 409 12.08 25.01 -51.93
C SER A 409 11.44 25.77 -53.08
N GLU A 410 11.67 27.09 -53.19
CA GLU A 410 11.04 27.91 -54.22
C GLU A 410 11.30 27.37 -55.65
N MET A 411 12.48 26.82 -55.89
CA MET A 411 12.83 26.20 -57.17
C MET A 411 12.04 24.91 -57.41
N MET A 412 12.00 24.03 -56.41
CA MET A 412 11.27 22.76 -56.48
C MET A 412 9.77 22.98 -56.65
N ALA A 413 9.19 23.94 -55.93
CA ALA A 413 7.77 24.28 -56.01
C ALA A 413 7.38 24.76 -57.41
N LYS A 414 8.22 25.59 -58.05
CA LYS A 414 7.98 26.05 -59.43
C LYS A 414 8.01 24.91 -60.44
N ASP A 415 8.95 23.97 -60.28
CA ASP A 415 9.05 22.80 -61.14
C ASP A 415 7.84 21.87 -60.93
N PHE A 416 7.47 21.62 -59.68
CA PHE A 416 6.31 20.80 -59.33
C PHE A 416 4.99 21.40 -59.85
N ASP A 417 4.77 22.71 -59.70
CA ASP A 417 3.59 23.40 -60.23
C ASP A 417 3.53 23.33 -61.76
N LYS A 418 4.69 23.35 -62.44
CA LYS A 418 4.74 23.18 -63.90
C LYS A 418 4.33 21.77 -64.30
N ASP A 419 4.82 20.76 -63.59
CA ASP A 419 4.46 19.36 -63.86
C ASP A 419 2.99 19.09 -63.52
N LEU A 420 2.43 19.72 -62.48
CA LEU A 420 0.99 19.65 -62.18
C LEU A 420 0.15 20.23 -63.31
N ARG A 421 0.55 21.38 -63.89
CA ARG A 421 -0.18 21.94 -65.05
C ARG A 421 -0.09 21.04 -66.28
N ALA A 422 1.07 20.41 -66.51
CA ALA A 422 1.20 19.44 -67.59
C ALA A 422 0.28 18.23 -67.36
N LEU A 423 0.19 17.74 -66.12
CA LEU A 423 -0.75 16.69 -65.74
C LEU A 423 -2.21 17.11 -65.97
N GLU A 424 -2.59 18.32 -65.59
CA GLU A 424 -3.95 18.84 -65.81
C GLU A 424 -4.32 18.89 -67.30
N GLU A 425 -3.38 19.31 -68.15
CA GLU A 425 -3.56 19.37 -69.61
C GLU A 425 -3.58 17.98 -70.26
N GLU A 426 -2.66 17.08 -69.88
CA GLU A 426 -2.49 15.76 -70.51
C GLU A 426 -3.54 14.75 -70.08
N CYS A 427 -3.90 14.75 -68.79
CA CYS A 427 -4.87 13.80 -68.23
C CYS A 427 -6.28 14.37 -68.15
N GLU A 428 -6.55 15.62 -68.54
CA GLU A 428 -7.86 16.28 -68.38
C GLU A 428 -8.38 16.23 -66.92
N VAL A 429 -7.48 16.41 -65.96
CA VAL A 429 -7.79 16.48 -64.52
C VAL A 429 -7.66 17.92 -64.01
N GLU A 430 -8.40 18.27 -62.96
CA GLU A 430 -8.16 19.49 -62.18
C GLU A 430 -7.54 19.10 -60.85
N VAL A 431 -6.40 19.69 -60.49
CA VAL A 431 -5.67 19.39 -59.25
C VAL A 431 -5.70 20.61 -58.33
N THR A 432 -6.18 20.43 -57.11
CA THR A 432 -6.16 21.46 -56.07
C THR A 432 -5.29 21.02 -54.91
N GLN A 433 -4.37 21.90 -54.51
CA GLN A 433 -3.49 21.69 -53.37
C GLN A 433 -4.12 22.29 -52.10
N SER A 434 -4.20 21.50 -51.03
CA SER A 434 -4.51 21.95 -49.67
C SER A 434 -3.36 21.59 -48.73
N ASP A 435 -3.40 22.06 -47.49
CA ASP A 435 -2.38 21.70 -46.50
C ASP A 435 -2.42 20.20 -46.14
N LEU A 436 -3.54 19.51 -46.33
CA LEU A 436 -3.69 18.10 -45.91
C LEU A 436 -3.63 17.11 -47.08
N SER A 437 -3.96 17.57 -48.29
CA SER A 437 -4.05 16.68 -49.45
C SER A 437 -3.88 17.43 -50.77
N LEU A 438 -3.63 16.68 -51.83
CA LEU A 438 -3.83 17.11 -53.20
C LEU A 438 -5.06 16.37 -53.70
N TRP A 439 -6.14 17.08 -53.97
CA TRP A 439 -7.35 16.46 -54.48
C TRP A 439 -7.53 16.75 -55.97
N LEU A 440 -8.04 15.73 -56.67
CA LEU A 440 -8.23 15.72 -58.09
C LEU A 440 -9.72 15.65 -58.40
N SER A 441 -10.14 16.29 -59.48
CA SER A 441 -11.47 16.07 -60.05
C SER A 441 -11.42 15.95 -61.57
N ALA A 442 -12.25 15.08 -62.14
CA ALA A 442 -12.34 14.91 -63.59
C ALA A 442 -13.72 14.39 -64.03
N ARG A 443 -13.88 14.10 -65.32
CA ARG A 443 -15.16 13.69 -65.90
C ARG A 443 -15.58 12.25 -65.54
N ASN A 444 -14.63 11.38 -65.20
CA ASN A 444 -14.90 9.98 -64.84
C ASN A 444 -13.79 9.42 -63.92
N ASP A 445 -14.06 8.26 -63.33
CA ASP A 445 -13.19 7.65 -62.31
C ASP A 445 -11.86 7.13 -62.89
N GLU A 446 -11.84 6.70 -64.15
CA GLU A 446 -10.63 6.21 -64.82
C GLU A 446 -9.59 7.32 -64.96
N ILE A 447 -10.01 8.50 -65.43
CA ILE A 447 -9.16 9.67 -65.59
C ILE A 447 -8.62 10.14 -64.22
N VAL A 448 -9.50 10.23 -63.22
CA VAL A 448 -9.07 10.60 -61.85
C VAL A 448 -8.10 9.58 -61.27
N GLY A 449 -8.33 8.28 -61.52
CA GLY A 449 -7.44 7.20 -61.08
C GLY A 449 -6.05 7.32 -61.70
N GLN A 450 -5.98 7.57 -63.01
CA GLN A 450 -4.72 7.80 -63.72
C GLN A 450 -3.99 9.05 -63.17
N GLY A 451 -4.70 10.17 -63.05
CA GLY A 451 -4.11 11.40 -62.51
C GLY A 451 -3.60 11.23 -61.08
N ARG A 452 -4.33 10.49 -60.24
CA ARG A 452 -3.89 10.16 -58.87
C ARG A 452 -2.58 9.37 -58.86
N TRP A 453 -2.45 8.40 -59.77
CA TRP A 453 -1.23 7.59 -59.90
C TRP A 453 -0.04 8.44 -60.31
N THR A 454 -0.21 9.33 -61.28
CA THR A 454 0.83 10.28 -61.69
C THR A 454 1.25 11.18 -60.53
N VAL A 455 0.30 11.68 -59.72
CA VAL A 455 0.63 12.46 -58.51
C VAL A 455 1.44 11.64 -57.51
N TYR A 456 1.16 10.35 -57.33
CA TYR A 456 1.99 9.48 -56.47
C TYR A 456 3.43 9.38 -56.96
N GLU A 457 3.63 9.22 -58.27
CA GLU A 457 4.95 9.16 -58.89
C GLU A 457 5.69 10.48 -58.76
N MET A 458 5.01 11.61 -59.02
CA MET A 458 5.56 12.94 -58.86
C MET A 458 6.01 13.20 -57.42
N LEU A 459 5.16 12.93 -56.43
CA LEU A 459 5.50 13.15 -55.02
C LEU A 459 6.66 12.27 -54.56
N GLN A 460 6.74 11.02 -55.03
CA GLN A 460 7.89 10.16 -54.76
C GLN A 460 9.17 10.64 -55.45
N PHE A 461 9.07 11.24 -56.64
CA PHE A 461 10.22 11.81 -57.33
C PHE A 461 10.78 13.04 -56.60
N TYR A 462 9.90 13.98 -56.21
CA TYR A 462 10.30 15.22 -55.56
C TYR A 462 10.65 15.04 -54.07
N MET A 463 9.97 14.12 -53.38
CA MET A 463 10.11 13.89 -51.94
C MET A 463 10.12 12.39 -51.58
N PRO A 464 11.12 11.63 -52.04
CA PRO A 464 11.18 10.17 -51.88
C PRO A 464 11.24 9.69 -50.43
N GLU A 465 11.71 10.54 -49.52
CA GLU A 465 11.80 10.23 -48.09
C GLU A 465 10.44 10.34 -47.38
N ASP A 466 9.56 11.20 -47.88
CA ASP A 466 8.29 11.53 -47.23
C ASP A 466 7.11 10.73 -47.81
N PHE A 467 7.25 10.14 -48.99
CA PHE A 467 6.16 9.46 -49.69
C PHE A 467 6.57 8.08 -50.18
N LEU A 468 5.63 7.13 -50.11
CA LEU A 468 5.82 5.79 -50.66
C LEU A 468 4.50 5.24 -51.18
N LEU A 469 4.51 4.72 -52.40
CA LEU A 469 3.44 3.88 -52.93
C LEU A 469 3.80 2.40 -52.73
N LEU A 470 2.89 1.66 -52.10
CA LEU A 470 2.96 0.21 -51.99
C LEU A 470 2.00 -0.43 -53.00
N GLU A 471 2.51 -1.33 -53.83
CA GLU A 471 1.73 -2.06 -54.84
C GLU A 471 1.76 -3.56 -54.60
N GLY A 472 0.90 -4.31 -55.30
CA GLY A 472 0.84 -5.78 -55.23
C GLY A 472 0.30 -6.30 -53.90
N LEU A 473 -0.55 -5.53 -53.23
CA LEU A 473 -1.17 -5.89 -51.96
C LEU A 473 -2.46 -6.68 -52.19
N ARG A 474 -2.70 -7.67 -51.32
CA ARG A 474 -3.93 -8.47 -51.34
C ARG A 474 -5.11 -7.63 -50.88
N THR A 475 -6.14 -7.51 -51.73
CA THR A 475 -7.41 -6.81 -51.42
C THR A 475 -8.02 -7.23 -50.09
N ALA A 476 -8.05 -8.55 -49.80
CA ALA A 476 -8.60 -9.06 -48.53
C ALA A 476 -7.84 -8.54 -47.29
N GLY A 477 -6.52 -8.37 -47.39
CA GLY A 477 -5.72 -7.80 -46.30
C GLY A 477 -5.91 -6.29 -46.15
N LEU A 478 -6.07 -5.57 -47.27
CA LEU A 478 -6.39 -4.14 -47.27
C LEU A 478 -7.76 -3.86 -46.65
N GLU A 479 -8.76 -4.69 -46.92
CA GLU A 479 -10.09 -4.56 -46.29
C GLU A 479 -10.04 -4.83 -44.78
N GLN A 480 -9.22 -5.80 -44.32
CA GLN A 480 -8.99 -6.01 -42.89
C GLN A 480 -8.31 -4.79 -42.23
N LEU A 481 -7.35 -4.18 -42.92
CA LEU A 481 -6.61 -3.01 -42.43
C LEU A 481 -7.50 -1.78 -42.21
N ARG A 482 -8.65 -1.65 -42.90
CA ARG A 482 -9.58 -0.52 -42.68
C ARG A 482 -10.12 -0.44 -41.25
N GLN A 483 -10.21 -1.59 -40.56
CA GLN A 483 -10.71 -1.68 -39.18
C GLN A 483 -9.59 -1.97 -38.18
N ASP A 484 -8.32 -1.96 -38.61
CA ASP A 484 -7.17 -2.33 -37.79
C ASP A 484 -6.83 -1.23 -36.77
N PRO A 485 -6.92 -1.51 -35.46
CA PRO A 485 -6.62 -0.51 -34.42
C PRO A 485 -5.17 -0.04 -34.43
N GLU A 486 -4.24 -0.93 -34.76
CA GLU A 486 -2.80 -0.63 -34.81
C GLU A 486 -2.50 0.33 -35.96
N LEU A 487 -2.99 0.04 -37.19
CA LEU A 487 -2.87 0.95 -38.31
C LEU A 487 -3.51 2.31 -38.01
N ARG A 488 -4.67 2.34 -37.35
CA ARG A 488 -5.32 3.60 -36.95
C ARG A 488 -4.45 4.41 -36.00
N ALA A 489 -3.89 3.78 -34.96
CA ALA A 489 -3.02 4.46 -34.01
C ALA A 489 -1.75 5.00 -34.68
N LEU A 490 -1.13 4.20 -35.56
CA LEU A 490 0.04 4.61 -36.33
C LEU A 490 -0.28 5.75 -37.31
N SER A 491 -1.43 5.70 -37.98
CA SER A 491 -1.87 6.74 -38.92
C SER A 491 -2.25 8.03 -38.21
N LEU A 492 -2.69 7.97 -36.95
CA LEU A 492 -2.99 9.16 -36.15
C LEU A 492 -1.77 9.75 -35.46
N ALA A 493 -0.65 9.03 -35.42
CA ALA A 493 0.60 9.56 -34.91
C ALA A 493 1.06 10.78 -35.73
N ALA A 494 1.83 11.66 -35.08
CA ALA A 494 2.36 12.85 -35.72
C ALA A 494 3.17 12.47 -36.97
N GLU A 495 2.94 13.21 -38.06
CA GLU A 495 3.65 13.13 -39.35
C GLU A 495 3.39 11.92 -40.26
N GLY A 496 2.77 10.80 -39.84
CA GLY A 496 2.64 9.60 -40.68
C GLY A 496 1.22 9.23 -41.07
N GLY A 497 0.85 9.22 -42.37
CA GLY A 497 -0.49 8.91 -42.86
C GLY A 497 -0.52 7.74 -43.86
N ALA A 498 -1.69 7.09 -43.96
CA ALA A 498 -1.92 5.99 -44.90
C ALA A 498 -3.30 6.14 -45.57
N ALA A 499 -3.36 5.87 -46.88
CA ALA A 499 -4.61 5.69 -47.61
C ALA A 499 -4.60 4.32 -48.29
N LEU A 500 -5.64 3.53 -48.05
CA LEU A 500 -5.76 2.15 -48.57
C LEU A 500 -6.63 2.12 -49.82
N HIS A 501 -6.11 1.52 -50.89
CA HIS A 501 -6.79 1.39 -52.19
C HIS A 501 -7.00 -0.09 -52.52
N ALA A 502 -7.98 -0.70 -51.85
CA ALA A 502 -8.21 -2.14 -51.91
C ALA A 502 -8.53 -2.68 -53.31
N ALA A 503 -9.27 -1.90 -54.11
CA ALA A 503 -9.63 -2.25 -55.49
C ALA A 503 -8.40 -2.32 -56.42
N GLU A 504 -7.37 -1.52 -56.13
CA GLU A 504 -6.14 -1.43 -56.92
C GLU A 504 -4.99 -2.26 -56.33
N GLY A 505 -5.22 -2.90 -55.17
CA GLY A 505 -4.16 -3.63 -54.48
C GLY A 505 -2.99 -2.73 -54.08
N ALA A 506 -3.28 -1.47 -53.72
CA ALA A 506 -2.27 -0.48 -53.41
C ALA A 506 -2.52 0.23 -52.07
N ALA A 507 -1.46 0.80 -51.50
CA ALA A 507 -1.55 1.69 -50.34
C ALA A 507 -0.59 2.86 -50.50
N TRP A 508 -1.12 4.06 -50.31
CA TRP A 508 -0.34 5.28 -50.28
C TRP A 508 0.08 5.57 -48.84
N LEU A 509 1.37 5.87 -48.65
CA LEU A 509 1.95 6.21 -47.37
C LEU A 509 2.64 7.56 -47.45
N CYS A 510 2.42 8.39 -46.43
CA CYS A 510 3.07 9.69 -46.33
C CYS A 510 3.64 9.92 -44.92
N GLY A 511 4.67 10.76 -44.83
CA GLY A 511 5.41 11.05 -43.60
C GLY A 511 6.86 10.61 -43.63
N LYS A 512 7.66 11.18 -42.72
CA LYS A 512 9.08 10.82 -42.58
C LYS A 512 9.25 9.32 -42.34
N PRO A 513 10.43 8.74 -42.65
CA PRO A 513 10.68 7.29 -42.50
C PRO A 513 10.39 6.74 -41.09
N VAL A 514 10.56 7.55 -40.05
CA VAL A 514 10.27 7.18 -38.65
C VAL A 514 8.78 6.92 -38.42
N ALA A 515 7.89 7.72 -39.01
CA ALA A 515 6.45 7.57 -38.89
C ALA A 515 5.89 6.59 -39.94
N ARG A 516 6.46 6.60 -41.15
CA ARG A 516 6.03 5.76 -42.28
C ARG A 516 6.44 4.30 -42.14
N GLY A 517 7.63 4.02 -41.60
CA GLY A 517 8.17 2.66 -41.49
C GLY A 517 7.27 1.68 -40.71
N PRO A 518 6.73 2.05 -39.53
CA PRO A 518 5.73 1.25 -38.83
C PRO A 518 4.47 0.96 -39.66
N LEU A 519 3.93 1.97 -40.37
CA LEU A 519 2.76 1.82 -41.24
C LEU A 519 3.05 0.80 -42.35
N GLU A 520 4.18 0.95 -43.04
CA GLU A 520 4.61 0.02 -44.10
C GLU A 520 4.69 -1.42 -43.58
N ARG A 521 5.35 -1.64 -42.43
CA ARG A 521 5.46 -2.98 -41.83
C ARG A 521 4.09 -3.57 -41.51
N ARG A 522 3.17 -2.77 -40.94
CA ARG A 522 1.82 -3.22 -40.58
C ARG A 522 1.01 -3.61 -41.83
N ILE A 523 1.05 -2.78 -42.87
CA ILE A 523 0.36 -3.04 -44.13
C ILE A 523 0.92 -4.30 -44.81
N ARG A 524 2.25 -4.41 -44.94
CA ARG A 524 2.87 -5.60 -45.53
C ARG A 524 2.61 -6.87 -44.72
N ALA A 525 2.52 -6.78 -43.39
CA ALA A 525 2.24 -7.94 -42.55
C ALA A 525 0.86 -8.58 -42.83
N LEU A 526 -0.16 -7.75 -43.06
CA LEU A 526 -1.55 -8.18 -43.26
C LEU A 526 -1.95 -8.32 -44.73
N ALA A 527 -1.46 -7.43 -45.60
CA ALA A 527 -1.82 -7.37 -47.01
C ALA A 527 -0.70 -7.78 -47.98
N GLY A 528 0.54 -7.90 -47.51
CA GLY A 528 1.66 -8.34 -48.35
C GLY A 528 1.51 -9.80 -48.83
N ASP A 529 2.26 -10.13 -49.87
CA ASP A 529 2.37 -11.49 -50.40
C ASP A 529 3.24 -12.37 -49.46
N PRO A 530 2.74 -13.53 -48.99
CA PRO A 530 3.54 -14.45 -48.17
C PRO A 530 4.81 -14.96 -48.84
N VAL A 531 4.93 -14.95 -50.17
CA VAL A 531 6.14 -15.42 -50.87
C VAL A 531 7.31 -14.44 -50.69
N ALA A 532 7.04 -13.13 -50.66
CA ALA A 532 8.06 -12.10 -50.42
C ALA A 532 8.63 -12.11 -48.97
N LYS A 533 7.94 -12.76 -48.02
CA LYS A 533 8.47 -12.94 -46.64
C LYS A 533 9.70 -13.85 -46.59
N ALA A 534 9.89 -14.73 -47.58
CA ALA A 534 11.05 -15.63 -47.63
C ALA A 534 12.32 -14.91 -48.10
N ASP A 535 12.20 -13.97 -49.04
CA ASP A 535 13.35 -13.26 -49.61
C ASP A 535 13.90 -12.17 -48.67
N ALA A 536 13.04 -11.49 -47.91
CA ALA A 536 13.47 -10.49 -46.93
C ALA A 536 14.19 -11.09 -45.69
N ALA A 537 13.99 -12.39 -45.42
CA ALA A 537 14.76 -13.12 -44.40
C ALA A 537 16.04 -13.77 -44.96
N GLY A 538 16.23 -13.75 -46.29
CA GLY A 538 17.32 -14.40 -47.03
C GLY A 538 18.49 -13.49 -47.41
N GLU A 539 18.37 -12.16 -47.32
CA GLU A 539 19.47 -11.23 -47.62
C GLU A 539 20.45 -11.02 -46.45
N ALA A 540 20.94 -12.12 -45.87
CA ALA A 540 22.25 -12.13 -45.22
C ALA A 540 23.25 -12.70 -46.25
N LYS A 541 23.80 -11.82 -47.08
CA LYS A 541 24.80 -12.13 -48.11
C LYS A 541 25.97 -12.92 -47.50
N PRO A 542 26.35 -14.11 -48.00
CA PRO A 542 27.54 -14.79 -47.51
C PRO A 542 28.79 -14.04 -48.01
N ALA A 543 29.70 -13.76 -47.07
CA ALA A 543 31.00 -13.19 -47.37
C ALA A 543 31.78 -14.12 -48.30
N VAL A 544 32.16 -13.60 -49.46
CA VAL A 544 33.06 -14.25 -50.42
C VAL A 544 34.44 -14.34 -49.77
N ALA A 545 34.86 -15.56 -49.44
CA ALA A 545 36.24 -15.85 -49.08
C ALA A 545 37.11 -15.79 -50.35
N ALA A 546 37.93 -14.74 -50.46
CA ALA A 546 38.96 -14.65 -51.47
C ALA A 546 40.09 -15.64 -51.12
N THR A 547 40.29 -16.63 -51.98
CA THR A 547 41.52 -17.43 -52.03
C THR A 547 42.01 -17.40 -53.48
N SER A 548 42.92 -16.47 -53.78
CA SER A 548 44.03 -16.59 -54.75
C SER A 548 44.78 -15.27 -54.80
#